data_AF-A0AAW0ESU5-F1
#
_entry.id   AF-A0AAW0ESU5-F1
#
_cell.length_a   1.000
_cell.length_b   1.000
_cell.length_c   1.000
_cell.angle_alpha   90.00
_cell.angle_beta   90.00
_cell.angle_gamma   90.00
#
_symmetry.space_group_name_H-M   'P 1'
#
loop_
_entity.id
_entity.type
_entity.pdbx_description
1 polymer ?
#
loop_
_entity_poly.entity_id
_entity_poly.type
_entity_poly.pdbx_seq_one_letter_code
_entity_poly.pdbx_strand_id
1 'polypeptide(L)'
;MEAPPQPEPPSGVRARHETAREYRWKGHSWMWDVRDAIESLSIAQVVMVGTHNAATSDISWRSRFGRDAPGSLGGGGPVAAVARLFAGGFLGAWTRCQQMSVEAQLRYGIRYIDLRIAPHPTRPAELYTTHGLLSVRLADVLQTVRRFLADDASSHEVVLLDLQHVFLTPSEPGYVELFRLLAGMQDLCVPTVVDATALPLRALWASTARVFVFLGCECAEACTGFVHRRDAFLRSPWKNESTTRGLLRALAEDPPAADARVFVTQAVLTPDSKTVTRGLLTCGIEPGSVRALAKRCNRRLVEWFWQRNSTSGECAGEHRNVLMLDYPEMCDMEVSWDGGSLRGSVVDVCVYLNLLRASPT
;
A
#
# COMPACT_ATOMS: atom_id res chain seq x y z
N MET A 1 16.08 27.13 53.23
CA MET A 1 15.02 26.76 52.27
C MET A 1 15.72 26.42 50.97
N GLU A 2 16.00 25.14 50.78
CA GLU A 2 16.47 24.63 49.49
C GLU A 2 15.32 24.71 48.49
N ALA A 3 15.61 25.26 47.31
CA ALA A 3 14.66 25.25 46.20
C ALA A 3 14.34 23.79 45.83
N PRO A 4 13.08 23.46 45.50
CA PRO A 4 12.75 22.12 45.07
C PRO A 4 13.57 21.74 43.82
N PRO A 5 14.04 20.49 43.71
CA PRO A 5 14.77 20.05 42.54
C PRO A 5 13.92 20.26 41.29
N GLN A 6 14.51 20.91 40.29
CA GLN A 6 13.93 21.00 38.94
C GLN A 6 13.71 19.56 38.44
N PRO A 7 12.55 19.25 37.85
CA PRO A 7 12.31 17.92 37.31
C PRO A 7 13.37 17.62 36.24
N GLU A 8 14.04 16.46 36.38
CA GLU A 8 14.98 16.01 35.35
C GLU A 8 14.27 15.93 34.00
N PRO A 9 14.92 16.34 32.90
CA PRO A 9 14.34 16.21 31.58
C PRO A 9 14.01 14.74 31.29
N PRO A 10 12.86 14.44 30.68
CA PRO A 10 12.45 13.07 30.44
C PRO A 10 13.51 12.33 29.61
N SER A 11 13.98 11.20 30.13
CA SER A 11 14.93 10.34 29.42
C SER A 11 14.32 9.81 28.10
N GLY A 12 15.22 9.48 27.17
CA GLY A 12 15.07 9.58 25.70
C GLY A 12 13.86 8.95 24.99
N VAL A 13 12.90 8.30 25.66
CA VAL A 13 11.62 7.86 25.04
C VAL A 13 10.53 8.91 25.24
N ARG A 14 10.38 9.43 26.46
CA ARG A 14 9.32 10.39 26.78
C ARG A 14 9.54 11.74 26.09
N ALA A 15 10.79 12.19 25.99
CA ALA A 15 11.14 13.38 25.21
C ALA A 15 10.73 13.27 23.72
N ARG A 16 10.90 12.09 23.09
CA ARG A 16 10.49 11.87 21.69
C ARG A 16 8.99 12.00 21.50
N HIS A 17 8.22 11.51 22.45
CA HIS A 17 6.76 11.64 22.43
C HIS A 17 6.31 13.10 22.62
N GLU A 18 7.01 13.87 23.44
CA GLU A 18 6.76 15.30 23.65
C GLU A 18 7.04 16.09 22.36
N THR A 19 8.20 15.92 21.73
CA THR A 19 8.53 16.55 20.44
C THR A 19 7.55 16.14 19.33
N ALA A 20 7.22 14.85 19.23
CA ALA A 20 6.31 14.36 18.19
C ALA A 20 4.88 14.95 18.31
N ARG A 21 4.45 15.34 19.52
CA ARG A 21 3.13 15.95 19.76
C ARG A 21 3.01 17.39 19.28
N GLU A 22 4.11 18.05 18.96
CA GLU A 22 4.10 19.43 18.45
C GLU A 22 3.69 19.48 16.97
N TYR A 23 3.95 18.40 16.24
CA TYR A 23 3.61 18.29 14.83
C TYR A 23 2.11 18.24 14.59
N ARG A 24 1.69 18.84 13.48
CA ARG A 24 0.34 18.74 12.92
C ARG A 24 0.50 18.39 11.46
N TRP A 25 -0.35 17.51 10.93
CA TRP A 25 -0.29 17.08 9.55
C TRP A 25 -1.70 16.89 8.98
N LYS A 26 -1.79 16.86 7.65
CA LYS A 26 -2.99 16.46 6.91
C LYS A 26 -2.67 15.28 6.02
N GLY A 27 -3.65 14.42 5.77
CA GLY A 27 -3.46 13.22 4.94
C GLY A 27 -2.85 13.53 3.56
N HIS A 28 -3.25 14.61 2.91
CA HIS A 28 -2.73 14.97 1.59
C HIS A 28 -1.33 15.60 1.59
N SER A 29 -0.76 15.99 2.74
CA SER A 29 0.50 16.76 2.82
C SER A 29 1.45 16.28 3.91
N TRP A 30 1.20 15.09 4.48
CA TRP A 30 1.84 14.71 5.73
C TRP A 30 3.37 14.63 5.63
N MET A 31 3.93 14.21 4.48
CA MET A 31 5.39 14.11 4.34
C MET A 31 6.03 15.50 4.42
N TRP A 32 5.38 16.51 3.83
CA TRP A 32 5.84 17.90 3.92
C TRP A 32 5.58 18.54 5.29
N ASP A 33 4.44 18.20 5.91
CA ASP A 33 4.06 18.73 7.23
C ASP A 33 5.05 18.30 8.33
N VAL A 34 5.63 17.09 8.22
CA VAL A 34 6.63 16.56 9.15
C VAL A 34 8.06 16.56 8.58
N ARG A 35 8.30 17.35 7.53
CA ARG A 35 9.54 17.29 6.73
C ARG A 35 10.81 17.42 7.56
N ASP A 36 10.83 18.32 8.55
CA ASP A 36 12.01 18.59 9.37
C ASP A 36 12.47 17.35 10.17
N ALA A 37 11.55 16.41 10.42
CA ALA A 37 11.86 15.13 11.04
C ALA A 37 12.32 14.07 10.03
N ILE A 38 11.77 14.05 8.81
CA ILE A 38 11.96 12.93 7.88
C ILE A 38 12.85 13.25 6.67
N GLU A 39 13.30 14.49 6.50
CA GLU A 39 14.06 14.94 5.32
C GLU A 39 15.36 14.15 5.07
N SER A 40 15.90 13.55 6.14
CA SER A 40 17.12 12.75 6.11
C SER A 40 16.89 11.29 5.74
N LEU A 41 15.66 10.81 5.85
CA LEU A 41 15.28 9.44 5.59
C LEU A 41 15.15 9.17 4.10
N SER A 42 15.50 7.96 3.67
CA SER A 42 15.14 7.46 2.35
C SER A 42 13.74 6.84 2.33
N ILE A 43 13.20 6.59 1.14
CA ILE A 43 11.86 6.02 0.99
C ILE A 43 11.74 4.61 1.59
N ALA A 44 12.85 3.86 1.70
CA ALA A 44 12.90 2.56 2.35
C ALA A 44 12.87 2.65 3.89
N GLN A 45 13.13 3.83 4.46
CA GLN A 45 13.17 4.05 5.90
C GLN A 45 11.87 4.68 6.43
N VAL A 46 11.15 5.44 5.59
CA VAL A 46 9.92 6.13 5.96
C VAL A 46 8.79 5.12 6.21
N VAL A 47 8.13 5.20 7.35
CA VAL A 47 6.92 4.42 7.64
C VAL A 47 5.74 5.02 6.89
N MET A 48 5.01 4.19 6.14
CA MET A 48 3.83 4.66 5.41
C MET A 48 2.77 3.58 5.27
N VAL A 49 1.55 4.01 5.01
CA VAL A 49 0.44 3.10 4.73
C VAL A 49 0.38 2.81 3.22
N GLY A 50 0.18 1.53 2.91
CA GLY A 50 -0.11 1.04 1.57
C GLY A 50 -1.48 0.40 1.47
N THR A 51 -1.97 0.27 0.25
CA THR A 51 -3.27 -0.37 -0.03
C THR A 51 -3.08 -1.52 -1.00
N HIS A 52 -3.56 -2.71 -0.62
CA HIS A 52 -3.54 -3.91 -1.46
C HIS A 52 -4.63 -3.82 -2.53
N ASN A 53 -4.31 -4.20 -3.78
CA ASN A 53 -5.18 -4.04 -4.95
C ASN A 53 -5.93 -2.70 -4.91
N ALA A 54 -5.15 -1.62 -4.81
CA ALA A 54 -5.59 -0.28 -4.40
C ALA A 54 -6.75 0.24 -5.26
N ALA A 55 -6.74 -0.04 -6.55
CA ALA A 55 -7.69 0.48 -7.53
C ALA A 55 -8.84 -0.51 -7.81
N THR A 56 -9.45 -1.08 -6.76
CA THR A 56 -10.58 -2.03 -6.86
C THR A 56 -11.92 -1.47 -6.38
N SER A 57 -11.97 -0.22 -5.94
CA SER A 57 -13.18 0.39 -5.37
C SER A 57 -14.35 0.51 -6.34
N ASP A 58 -14.11 0.54 -7.64
CA ASP A 58 -15.16 0.62 -8.65
C ASP A 58 -15.59 -0.76 -9.17
N ILE A 59 -15.06 -1.85 -8.61
CA ILE A 59 -15.56 -3.19 -8.95
C ILE A 59 -17.04 -3.29 -8.55
N SER A 60 -17.86 -3.72 -9.51
CA SER A 60 -19.28 -3.96 -9.32
C SER A 60 -19.70 -5.26 -10.02
N TRP A 61 -20.95 -5.67 -9.80
CA TRP A 61 -21.52 -6.83 -10.51
C TRP A 61 -21.53 -6.68 -12.04
N ARG A 62 -21.39 -5.44 -12.56
CA ARG A 62 -21.31 -5.15 -14.00
C ARG A 62 -19.89 -5.25 -14.56
N SER A 63 -18.88 -5.31 -13.70
CA SER A 63 -17.48 -5.43 -14.09
C SER A 63 -17.25 -6.68 -14.94
N ARG A 64 -16.35 -6.56 -15.91
CA ARG A 64 -15.91 -7.70 -16.72
C ARG A 64 -14.93 -8.55 -15.93
N PHE A 65 -14.82 -9.83 -16.28
CA PHE A 65 -13.77 -10.68 -15.72
C PHE A 65 -12.40 -10.26 -16.21
N GLY A 66 -11.46 -10.18 -15.28
CA GLY A 66 -10.04 -10.04 -15.58
C GLY A 66 -9.42 -11.39 -15.95
N ARG A 67 -8.15 -11.38 -16.36
CA ARG A 67 -7.39 -12.60 -16.64
C ARG A 67 -7.05 -13.41 -15.40
N ASP A 68 -7.10 -12.76 -14.24
CA ASP A 68 -6.91 -13.34 -12.92
C ASP A 68 -8.22 -13.83 -12.30
N ALA A 69 -9.31 -13.90 -13.09
CA ALA A 69 -10.55 -14.52 -12.68
C ALA A 69 -10.38 -16.02 -12.41
N PRO A 70 -11.09 -16.60 -11.42
CA PRO A 70 -11.09 -18.03 -11.20
C PRO A 70 -11.61 -18.80 -12.45
N GLY A 71 -10.86 -19.81 -12.88
CA GLY A 71 -11.03 -20.48 -14.18
C GLY A 71 -12.39 -21.12 -14.45
N SER A 72 -13.18 -21.48 -13.43
CA SER A 72 -14.53 -22.04 -13.59
C SER A 72 -15.57 -21.02 -14.11
N LEU A 73 -15.26 -19.73 -14.08
CA LEU A 73 -16.14 -18.64 -14.54
C LEU A 73 -15.68 -18.02 -15.88
N GLY A 74 -14.55 -18.46 -16.44
CA GLY A 74 -14.00 -17.97 -17.70
C GLY A 74 -14.65 -18.55 -18.97
N GLY A 75 -15.41 -19.65 -18.85
CA GLY A 75 -16.04 -20.33 -20.00
C GLY A 75 -17.18 -19.56 -20.68
N GLY A 76 -17.43 -19.86 -21.96
CA GLY A 76 -18.43 -19.18 -22.83
C GLY A 76 -19.83 -19.82 -22.88
N GLY A 77 -20.15 -20.75 -21.98
CA GLY A 77 -21.43 -21.47 -22.00
C GLY A 77 -22.59 -20.77 -21.26
N PRO A 78 -23.86 -21.13 -21.52
CA PRO A 78 -25.02 -20.57 -20.84
C PRO A 78 -25.01 -20.82 -19.32
N VAL A 79 -24.44 -21.95 -18.86
CA VAL A 79 -24.23 -22.24 -17.43
C VAL A 79 -23.22 -21.26 -16.81
N ALA A 80 -22.16 -20.91 -17.54
CA ALA A 80 -21.21 -19.90 -17.09
C ALA A 80 -21.86 -18.51 -17.07
N ALA A 81 -22.72 -18.17 -18.03
CA ALA A 81 -23.46 -16.91 -18.04
C ALA A 81 -24.40 -16.76 -16.83
N VAL A 82 -25.13 -17.82 -16.47
CA VAL A 82 -25.98 -17.85 -15.27
C VAL A 82 -25.13 -17.78 -14.00
N ALA A 83 -24.04 -18.55 -13.93
CA ALA A 83 -23.10 -18.49 -12.81
C ALA A 83 -22.52 -17.08 -12.64
N ARG A 84 -22.16 -16.38 -13.73
CA ARG A 84 -21.69 -14.98 -13.69
C ARG A 84 -22.76 -14.01 -13.16
N LEU A 85 -24.02 -14.22 -13.50
CA LEU A 85 -25.13 -13.36 -13.08
C LEU A 85 -25.39 -13.46 -11.57
N PHE A 86 -25.42 -14.68 -11.02
CA PHE A 86 -25.63 -14.90 -9.58
C PHE A 86 -24.36 -14.69 -8.76
N ALA A 87 -23.18 -14.92 -9.35
CA ALA A 87 -21.92 -14.74 -8.66
C ALA A 87 -21.41 -13.28 -8.72
N GLY A 88 -21.90 -12.40 -9.60
CA GLY A 88 -21.38 -11.03 -9.75
C GLY A 88 -21.38 -10.18 -8.46
N GLY A 89 -22.46 -10.26 -7.66
CA GLY A 89 -22.52 -9.58 -6.35
C GLY A 89 -21.60 -10.22 -5.30
N PHE A 90 -21.50 -11.55 -5.31
CA PHE A 90 -20.64 -12.31 -4.42
C PHE A 90 -19.16 -12.11 -4.75
N LEU A 91 -18.76 -12.25 -6.02
CA LEU A 91 -17.42 -11.95 -6.49
C LEU A 91 -17.05 -10.51 -6.17
N GLY A 92 -17.96 -9.54 -6.38
CA GLY A 92 -17.71 -8.14 -6.00
C GLY A 92 -17.26 -8.00 -4.54
N ALA A 93 -17.90 -8.72 -3.62
CA ALA A 93 -17.55 -8.70 -2.19
C ALA A 93 -16.16 -9.31 -1.89
N TRP A 94 -15.71 -10.26 -2.71
CA TRP A 94 -14.41 -10.94 -2.56
C TRP A 94 -13.28 -10.36 -3.42
N THR A 95 -13.62 -9.49 -4.36
CA THR A 95 -12.67 -8.87 -5.30
C THR A 95 -12.39 -7.42 -4.95
N ARG A 96 -13.32 -6.73 -4.29
CA ARG A 96 -13.11 -5.37 -3.82
C ARG A 96 -12.26 -5.35 -2.54
N CYS A 97 -11.06 -4.78 -2.64
CA CYS A 97 -10.11 -4.63 -1.54
C CYS A 97 -10.15 -3.25 -0.88
N GLN A 98 -10.70 -2.24 -1.57
CA GLN A 98 -10.76 -0.86 -1.06
C GLN A 98 -12.16 -0.26 -1.23
N GLN A 99 -12.59 0.57 -0.27
CA GLN A 99 -13.78 1.40 -0.47
C GLN A 99 -13.43 2.71 -1.18
N MET A 100 -12.32 3.33 -0.78
CA MET A 100 -11.85 4.61 -1.31
C MET A 100 -11.35 4.48 -2.76
N SER A 101 -11.62 5.49 -3.60
CA SER A 101 -10.92 5.66 -4.89
C SER A 101 -9.43 5.94 -4.66
N VAL A 102 -8.59 5.77 -5.69
CA VAL A 102 -7.16 6.13 -5.58
C VAL A 102 -6.98 7.60 -5.17
N GLU A 103 -7.83 8.49 -5.69
CA GLU A 103 -7.80 9.91 -5.29
C GLU A 103 -8.08 10.10 -3.79
N ALA A 104 -9.12 9.43 -3.27
CA ALA A 104 -9.46 9.49 -1.86
C ALA A 104 -8.37 8.85 -0.98
N GLN A 105 -7.74 7.76 -1.43
CA GLN A 105 -6.61 7.13 -0.74
C GLN A 105 -5.41 8.09 -0.62
N LEU A 106 -5.04 8.78 -1.71
CA LEU A 106 -3.95 9.77 -1.68
C LEU A 106 -4.27 10.93 -0.74
N ARG A 107 -5.50 11.46 -0.78
CA ARG A 107 -5.95 12.52 0.14
C ARG A 107 -6.02 12.06 1.60
N TYR A 108 -6.30 10.78 1.84
CA TYR A 108 -6.32 10.16 3.17
C TYR A 108 -4.91 10.01 3.77
N GLY A 109 -3.88 9.87 2.92
CA GLY A 109 -2.47 9.76 3.34
C GLY A 109 -1.77 8.46 2.93
N ILE A 110 -2.41 7.66 2.08
CA ILE A 110 -1.80 6.47 1.47
C ILE A 110 -0.72 6.90 0.49
N ARG A 111 0.46 6.25 0.54
CA ARG A 111 1.59 6.56 -0.37
C ARG A 111 2.14 5.34 -1.09
N TYR A 112 1.63 4.14 -0.78
CA TYR A 112 1.94 2.92 -1.53
C TYR A 112 0.66 2.34 -2.16
N ILE A 113 0.67 2.20 -3.48
CA ILE A 113 -0.46 1.80 -4.31
C ILE A 113 -0.08 0.50 -5.03
N ASP A 114 -0.63 -0.62 -4.55
CA ASP A 114 -0.46 -1.94 -5.17
C ASP A 114 -1.50 -2.14 -6.29
N LEU A 115 -1.03 -2.46 -7.49
CA LEU A 115 -1.83 -2.59 -8.70
C LEU A 115 -1.59 -3.94 -9.37
N ARG A 116 -2.70 -4.51 -9.85
CA ARG A 116 -2.67 -5.58 -10.84
C ARG A 116 -3.28 -5.10 -12.13
N ILE A 117 -2.64 -5.38 -13.25
CA ILE A 117 -2.99 -4.85 -14.57
C ILE A 117 -3.39 -6.00 -15.48
N ALA A 118 -4.54 -5.87 -16.13
CA ALA A 118 -4.99 -6.78 -17.18
C ALA A 118 -5.57 -5.99 -18.37
N PRO A 119 -5.47 -6.51 -19.60
CA PRO A 119 -6.12 -5.89 -20.74
C PRO A 119 -7.62 -6.17 -20.73
N HIS A 120 -8.38 -5.28 -21.38
CA HIS A 120 -9.79 -5.51 -21.62
C HIS A 120 -10.01 -6.72 -22.55
N PRO A 121 -10.97 -7.62 -22.26
CA PRO A 121 -11.12 -8.89 -22.98
C PRO A 121 -11.40 -8.74 -24.48
N THR A 122 -12.06 -7.66 -24.91
CA THR A 122 -12.37 -7.39 -26.33
C THR A 122 -11.60 -6.21 -26.93
N ARG A 123 -10.81 -5.51 -26.12
CA ARG A 123 -10.07 -4.29 -26.52
C ARG A 123 -8.67 -4.40 -25.92
N PRO A 124 -7.81 -5.30 -26.44
CA PRO A 124 -6.60 -5.74 -25.75
C PRO A 124 -5.53 -4.65 -25.56
N ALA A 125 -5.65 -3.52 -26.26
CA ALA A 125 -4.82 -2.34 -26.03
C ALA A 125 -5.29 -1.52 -24.80
N GLU A 126 -6.52 -1.69 -24.31
CA GLU A 126 -7.01 -0.93 -23.15
C GLU A 126 -6.70 -1.66 -21.86
N LEU A 127 -5.91 -1.01 -21.00
CA LEU A 127 -5.45 -1.57 -19.74
C LEU A 127 -6.31 -1.14 -18.56
N TYR A 128 -6.67 -2.11 -17.74
CA TYR A 128 -7.50 -1.94 -16.55
C TYR A 128 -6.78 -2.48 -15.32
N THR A 129 -7.10 -1.90 -14.17
CA THR A 129 -6.79 -2.51 -12.89
C THR A 129 -7.72 -3.71 -12.66
N THR A 130 -7.23 -4.76 -12.00
CA THR A 130 -7.97 -6.01 -11.83
C THR A 130 -7.78 -6.63 -10.45
N HIS A 131 -8.79 -7.37 -10.01
CA HIS A 131 -8.65 -8.39 -8.98
C HIS A 131 -9.79 -9.39 -9.20
N GLY A 132 -9.61 -10.36 -10.09
CA GLY A 132 -10.64 -11.26 -10.62
C GLY A 132 -11.68 -10.58 -11.53
N LEU A 133 -12.08 -9.35 -11.21
CA LEU A 133 -12.91 -8.46 -12.02
C LEU A 133 -12.13 -7.18 -12.35
N LEU A 134 -12.35 -6.66 -13.56
CA LEU A 134 -11.82 -5.37 -13.98
C LEU A 134 -12.48 -4.23 -13.19
N SER A 135 -11.68 -3.23 -12.84
CA SER A 135 -12.13 -2.02 -12.16
C SER A 135 -11.96 -0.81 -13.08
N VAL A 136 -11.05 0.11 -12.76
CA VAL A 136 -10.81 1.35 -13.50
C VAL A 136 -9.70 1.19 -14.55
N ARG A 137 -9.59 2.12 -15.50
CA ARG A 137 -8.48 2.10 -16.47
C ARG A 137 -7.18 2.50 -15.78
N LEU A 138 -6.07 1.88 -16.19
CA LEU A 138 -4.74 2.27 -15.70
C LEU A 138 -4.44 3.75 -15.98
N ALA A 139 -4.83 4.25 -17.16
CA ALA A 139 -4.66 5.65 -17.51
C ALA A 139 -5.31 6.62 -16.51
N ASP A 140 -6.51 6.29 -16.00
CA ASP A 140 -7.23 7.13 -15.03
C ASP A 140 -6.51 7.14 -13.66
N VAL A 141 -5.90 6.01 -13.27
CA VAL A 141 -5.09 5.91 -12.05
C VAL A 141 -3.83 6.77 -12.16
N LEU A 142 -3.08 6.66 -13.26
CA LEU A 142 -1.86 7.44 -13.49
C LEU A 142 -2.17 8.95 -13.55
N GLN A 143 -3.25 9.33 -14.24
CA GLN A 143 -3.70 10.72 -14.28
C GLN A 143 -4.09 11.23 -12.89
N THR A 144 -4.70 10.39 -12.06
CA THR A 144 -5.05 10.76 -10.68
C THR A 144 -3.80 11.04 -9.83
N VAL A 145 -2.76 10.21 -9.95
CA VAL A 145 -1.48 10.43 -9.26
C VAL A 145 -0.81 11.73 -9.74
N ARG A 146 -0.76 11.95 -11.06
CA ARG A 146 -0.24 13.22 -11.63
C ARG A 146 -1.00 14.42 -11.10
N ARG A 147 -2.35 14.39 -11.10
CA ARG A 147 -3.18 15.50 -10.58
C ARG A 147 -2.94 15.76 -9.11
N PHE A 148 -2.79 14.71 -8.30
CA PHE A 148 -2.46 14.84 -6.88
C PHE A 148 -1.11 15.54 -6.68
N LEU A 149 -0.07 15.16 -7.43
CA LEU A 149 1.25 15.78 -7.30
C LEU A 149 1.36 17.16 -7.96
N ALA A 150 0.43 17.52 -8.84
CA ALA A 150 0.33 18.85 -9.44
C ALA A 150 -0.44 19.86 -8.55
N ASP A 151 -1.16 19.39 -7.53
CA ASP A 151 -1.81 20.25 -6.53
C ASP A 151 -0.75 20.80 -5.58
N ASP A 152 -0.71 22.13 -5.41
CA ASP A 152 0.25 22.84 -4.56
C ASP A 152 0.28 22.28 -3.14
N ALA A 153 -0.87 21.83 -2.62
CA ALA A 153 -0.99 21.28 -1.28
C ALA A 153 -0.33 19.90 -1.12
N SER A 154 0.00 19.19 -2.21
CA SER A 154 0.55 17.83 -2.19
C SER A 154 1.76 17.63 -3.11
N SER A 155 2.33 18.72 -3.64
CA SER A 155 3.45 18.71 -4.59
C SER A 155 4.78 18.15 -4.03
N HIS A 156 4.88 18.03 -2.71
CA HIS A 156 6.04 17.47 -2.02
C HIS A 156 5.85 16.01 -1.59
N GLU A 157 4.69 15.42 -1.86
CA GLU A 157 4.43 14.04 -1.50
C GLU A 157 5.13 13.07 -2.45
N VAL A 158 5.56 11.92 -1.94
CA VAL A 158 6.22 10.88 -2.73
C VAL A 158 5.31 9.65 -2.81
N VAL A 159 5.05 9.16 -4.01
CA VAL A 159 4.11 8.04 -4.26
C VAL A 159 4.86 6.83 -4.83
N LEU A 160 4.57 5.66 -4.27
CA LEU A 160 5.06 4.36 -4.71
C LEU A 160 3.95 3.64 -5.48
N LEU A 161 4.15 3.47 -6.79
CA LEU A 161 3.27 2.72 -7.67
C LEU A 161 3.86 1.34 -7.92
N ASP A 162 3.30 0.31 -7.28
CA ASP A 162 3.71 -1.09 -7.48
C ASP A 162 2.77 -1.77 -8.48
N LEU A 163 3.21 -1.93 -9.73
CA LEU A 163 2.53 -2.78 -10.71
C LEU A 163 2.97 -4.24 -10.46
N GLN A 164 2.48 -4.80 -9.35
CA GLN A 164 2.88 -6.09 -8.82
C GLN A 164 2.62 -7.23 -9.80
N HIS A 165 1.42 -7.28 -10.38
CA HIS A 165 1.06 -8.30 -11.37
C HIS A 165 0.62 -7.65 -12.67
N VAL A 166 1.29 -8.00 -13.75
CA VAL A 166 0.93 -7.57 -15.10
C VAL A 166 0.56 -8.81 -15.92
N PHE A 167 -0.74 -8.97 -16.20
CA PHE A 167 -1.28 -10.10 -16.95
C PHE A 167 -1.23 -9.82 -18.46
N LEU A 168 -0.05 -9.47 -18.95
CA LEU A 168 0.27 -9.20 -20.36
C LEU A 168 1.52 -9.97 -20.76
N THR A 169 1.59 -10.41 -22.02
CA THR A 169 2.83 -10.91 -22.62
C THR A 169 3.39 -9.87 -23.62
N PRO A 170 4.71 -9.90 -23.91
CA PRO A 170 5.33 -8.92 -24.80
C PRO A 170 4.75 -8.84 -26.22
N SER A 171 4.08 -9.89 -26.69
CA SER A 171 3.47 -9.93 -28.03
C SER A 171 2.09 -9.25 -28.10
N GLU A 172 1.54 -8.82 -26.97
CA GLU A 172 0.19 -8.26 -26.91
C GLU A 172 0.17 -6.74 -27.12
N PRO A 173 -0.86 -6.19 -27.80
CA PRO A 173 -1.00 -4.74 -27.98
C PRO A 173 -0.98 -3.95 -26.66
N GLY A 174 -1.54 -4.52 -25.60
CA GLY A 174 -1.53 -3.92 -24.27
C GLY A 174 -0.14 -3.77 -23.67
N TYR A 175 0.85 -4.58 -24.06
CA TYR A 175 2.22 -4.43 -23.57
C TYR A 175 2.84 -3.12 -24.06
N VAL A 176 2.69 -2.80 -25.34
CA VAL A 176 3.15 -1.51 -25.90
C VAL A 176 2.43 -0.34 -25.23
N GLU A 177 1.11 -0.46 -25.05
CA GLU A 177 0.32 0.59 -24.39
C GLU A 177 0.75 0.81 -22.93
N LEU A 178 1.11 -0.24 -22.19
CA LEU A 178 1.60 -0.13 -20.82
C LEU A 178 2.79 0.82 -20.75
N PHE A 179 3.80 0.61 -21.60
CA PHE A 179 4.98 1.46 -21.61
C PHE A 179 4.71 2.86 -22.15
N ARG A 180 3.78 3.01 -23.10
CA ARG A 180 3.33 4.34 -23.55
C ARG A 180 2.71 5.13 -22.39
N LEU A 181 1.86 4.50 -21.59
CA LEU A 181 1.24 5.11 -20.42
C LEU A 181 2.27 5.46 -19.34
N LEU A 182 3.21 4.55 -19.05
CA LEU A 182 4.28 4.79 -18.08
C LEU A 182 5.25 5.89 -18.53
N ALA A 183 5.61 5.95 -19.81
CA ALA A 183 6.42 7.03 -20.39
C ALA A 183 5.74 8.40 -20.23
N GLY A 184 4.40 8.44 -20.25
CA GLY A 184 3.62 9.64 -19.94
C GLY A 184 3.74 10.13 -18.48
N MET A 185 4.42 9.40 -17.59
CA MET A 185 4.69 9.79 -16.20
C MET A 185 6.17 10.12 -15.95
N GLN A 186 7.05 9.96 -16.94
CA GLN A 186 8.51 9.96 -16.76
C GLN A 186 9.07 11.21 -16.07
N ASP A 187 8.48 12.38 -16.28
CA ASP A 187 8.86 13.68 -15.72
C ASP A 187 8.69 13.76 -14.19
N LEU A 188 7.83 12.89 -13.65
CA LEU A 188 7.59 12.75 -12.22
C LEU A 188 8.34 11.55 -11.61
N CYS A 189 8.90 10.66 -12.44
CA CYS A 189 9.46 9.41 -11.95
C CYS A 189 10.91 9.56 -11.48
N VAL A 190 11.26 8.82 -10.43
CA VAL A 190 12.64 8.74 -9.93
C VAL A 190 13.46 7.86 -10.90
N PRO A 191 14.58 8.36 -11.47
CA PRO A 191 15.40 7.59 -12.39
C PRO A 191 16.04 6.35 -11.74
N THR A 192 16.26 5.30 -12.52
CA THR A 192 16.89 4.03 -12.08
C THR A 192 18.40 4.10 -11.93
N VAL A 193 19.05 5.13 -12.51
CA VAL A 193 20.51 5.36 -12.41
C VAL A 193 20.97 5.84 -11.04
N VAL A 194 20.04 6.28 -10.20
CA VAL A 194 20.30 6.69 -8.82
C VAL A 194 20.06 5.47 -7.93
N ASP A 195 20.87 5.30 -6.86
CA ASP A 195 20.49 4.41 -5.76
C ASP A 195 19.25 4.99 -5.07
N ALA A 196 18.09 4.69 -5.66
CA ALA A 196 16.83 5.30 -5.30
C ALA A 196 16.38 4.84 -3.90
N THR A 197 16.91 3.72 -3.41
CA THR A 197 16.68 3.22 -2.05
C THR A 197 17.48 3.96 -0.98
N ALA A 198 18.62 4.56 -1.33
CA ALA A 198 19.43 5.39 -0.43
C ALA A 198 19.14 6.90 -0.56
N LEU A 199 18.39 7.31 -1.58
CA LEU A 199 18.11 8.72 -1.85
C LEU A 199 17.25 9.34 -0.73
N PRO A 200 17.72 10.39 -0.04
CA PRO A 200 16.96 11.01 1.03
C PRO A 200 15.81 11.88 0.50
N LEU A 201 14.74 12.03 1.29
CA LEU A 201 13.57 12.83 0.93
C LEU A 201 13.92 14.29 0.56
N ARG A 202 14.89 14.93 1.24
CA ARG A 202 15.35 16.28 0.87
C ARG A 202 15.84 16.38 -0.57
N ALA A 203 16.50 15.34 -1.09
CA ALA A 203 16.99 15.33 -2.46
C ALA A 203 15.85 15.13 -3.46
N LEU A 204 14.85 14.31 -3.10
CA LEU A 204 13.62 14.21 -3.88
C LEU A 204 12.94 15.59 -3.93
N TRP A 205 12.67 16.23 -2.79
CA TRP A 205 12.00 17.53 -2.72
C TRP A 205 12.70 18.65 -3.49
N ALA A 206 14.03 18.59 -3.65
CA ALA A 206 14.80 19.52 -4.48
C ALA A 206 14.66 19.30 -6.00
N SER A 207 13.99 18.23 -6.44
CA SER A 207 13.75 17.88 -7.85
C SER A 207 12.25 17.85 -8.18
N THR A 208 11.84 17.43 -9.38
CA THR A 208 10.43 17.12 -9.71
C THR A 208 10.09 15.64 -9.52
N ALA A 209 11.09 14.79 -9.23
CA ALA A 209 10.89 13.35 -9.12
C ALA A 209 10.16 13.01 -7.80
N ARG A 210 8.94 12.50 -7.92
CA ARG A 210 8.02 12.19 -6.81
C ARG A 210 7.39 10.82 -6.89
N VAL A 211 7.61 10.08 -7.98
CA VAL A 211 6.97 8.78 -8.21
C VAL A 211 8.02 7.70 -8.36
N PHE A 212 7.91 6.66 -7.55
CA PHE A 212 8.61 5.41 -7.78
C PHE A 212 7.66 4.46 -8.50
N VAL A 213 8.07 3.93 -9.65
CA VAL A 213 7.30 2.92 -10.38
C VAL A 213 8.02 1.60 -10.29
N PHE A 214 7.38 0.58 -9.71
CA PHE A 214 7.87 -0.78 -9.66
C PHE A 214 7.10 -1.66 -10.62
N LEU A 215 7.80 -2.56 -11.32
CA LEU A 215 7.19 -3.47 -12.28
C LEU A 215 7.52 -4.93 -11.95
N GLY A 216 6.48 -5.75 -11.79
CA GLY A 216 6.58 -7.18 -11.47
C GLY A 216 6.69 -8.12 -12.67
N CYS A 217 6.94 -7.61 -13.88
CA CYS A 217 7.22 -8.41 -15.07
C CYS A 217 8.54 -8.01 -15.72
N GLU A 218 9.10 -8.91 -16.54
CA GLU A 218 10.29 -8.59 -17.33
C GLU A 218 9.99 -7.46 -18.33
N CYS A 219 10.86 -6.45 -18.34
CA CYS A 219 10.78 -5.31 -19.25
C CYS A 219 12.03 -5.26 -20.13
N ALA A 220 11.84 -4.84 -21.39
CA ALA A 220 12.96 -4.57 -22.28
C ALA A 220 13.74 -3.34 -21.77
N GLU A 221 15.08 -3.44 -21.71
CA GLU A 221 15.99 -2.40 -21.17
C GLU A 221 15.74 -0.99 -21.75
N ALA A 222 15.29 -0.88 -22.99
CA ALA A 222 15.00 0.39 -23.65
C ALA A 222 13.87 1.22 -23.00
N CYS A 223 13.03 0.62 -22.14
CA CYS A 223 11.89 1.28 -21.48
C CYS A 223 12.12 1.58 -19.98
N THR A 224 13.37 1.54 -19.49
CA THR A 224 13.67 1.29 -18.06
C THR A 224 14.35 2.40 -17.27
N GLY A 225 14.61 3.57 -17.86
CA GLY A 225 15.35 4.65 -17.18
C GLY A 225 14.69 5.19 -15.90
N PHE A 226 13.42 4.86 -15.65
CA PHE A 226 12.63 5.32 -14.50
C PHE A 226 11.69 4.24 -13.92
N VAL A 227 11.71 3.02 -14.49
CA VAL A 227 10.90 1.89 -14.04
C VAL A 227 11.81 0.92 -13.30
N HIS A 228 11.58 0.79 -12.01
CA HIS A 228 12.38 -0.02 -11.10
C HIS A 228 11.93 -1.48 -11.18
N ARG A 229 12.89 -2.40 -11.36
CA ARG A 229 12.61 -3.83 -11.22
C ARG A 229 12.17 -4.12 -9.79
N ARG A 230 10.98 -4.70 -9.65
CA ARG A 230 10.35 -4.89 -8.34
C ARG A 230 11.20 -5.74 -7.40
N ASP A 231 11.76 -6.85 -7.88
CA ASP A 231 12.62 -7.77 -7.12
C ASP A 231 13.93 -7.14 -6.65
N ALA A 232 14.48 -6.21 -7.43
CA ALA A 232 15.70 -5.49 -7.10
C ALA A 232 15.49 -4.38 -6.05
N PHE A 233 14.33 -3.71 -6.06
CA PHE A 233 14.08 -2.53 -5.20
C PHE A 233 13.21 -2.81 -3.97
N LEU A 234 12.40 -3.86 -4.02
CA LEU A 234 11.31 -4.06 -3.06
C LEU A 234 11.16 -5.52 -2.65
N ARG A 235 10.92 -5.73 -1.36
CA ARG A 235 10.55 -7.02 -0.77
C ARG A 235 9.13 -6.95 -0.24
N SER A 236 8.33 -7.93 -0.62
CA SER A 236 6.90 -7.96 -0.30
C SER A 236 6.43 -9.42 -0.26
N PRO A 237 6.85 -10.18 0.75
CA PRO A 237 6.48 -11.59 0.87
C PRO A 237 4.99 -11.73 1.18
N TRP A 238 4.28 -12.50 0.35
CA TRP A 238 2.89 -12.85 0.60
C TRP A 238 2.81 -14.07 1.51
N LYS A 239 2.11 -13.94 2.65
CA LYS A 239 2.05 -14.98 3.67
C LYS A 239 1.00 -16.06 3.42
N ASN A 240 0.01 -15.77 2.56
CA ASN A 240 -1.07 -16.70 2.24
C ASN A 240 -1.76 -17.29 3.49
N GLU A 241 -2.12 -16.40 4.44
CA GLU A 241 -2.70 -16.78 5.72
C GLU A 241 -4.17 -16.38 5.83
N SER A 242 -5.04 -17.30 6.25
CA SER A 242 -6.49 -17.08 6.34
C SER A 242 -6.96 -16.63 7.72
N THR A 243 -6.10 -16.70 8.73
CA THR A 243 -6.42 -16.29 10.10
C THR A 243 -5.50 -15.18 10.60
N THR A 244 -6.04 -14.26 11.40
CA THR A 244 -5.23 -13.16 11.99
C THR A 244 -4.07 -13.68 12.83
N ARG A 245 -4.25 -14.79 13.56
CA ARG A 245 -3.19 -15.38 14.38
C ARG A 245 -2.10 -16.02 13.50
N GLY A 246 -2.48 -16.73 12.44
CA GLY A 246 -1.54 -17.29 11.48
C GLY A 246 -0.73 -16.21 10.78
N LEU A 247 -1.41 -15.17 10.28
CA LEU A 247 -0.75 -14.02 9.66
C LEU A 247 0.24 -13.33 10.60
N LEU A 248 -0.16 -13.01 11.83
CA LEU A 248 0.74 -12.39 12.81
C LEU A 248 1.97 -13.25 13.12
N ARG A 249 1.81 -14.59 13.18
CA ARG A 249 2.93 -15.51 13.36
C ARG A 249 3.87 -15.48 12.15
N ALA A 250 3.31 -15.61 10.95
CA ALA A 250 4.08 -15.65 9.71
C ALA A 250 4.82 -14.33 9.41
N LEU A 251 4.28 -13.19 9.86
CA LEU A 251 4.96 -11.88 9.82
C LEU A 251 6.05 -11.78 10.89
N ALA A 252 5.85 -12.34 12.09
CA ALA A 252 6.85 -12.32 13.15
C ALA A 252 8.08 -13.22 12.84
N GLU A 253 7.91 -14.21 11.96
CA GLU A 253 8.95 -15.15 11.52
C GLU A 253 9.79 -14.60 10.33
N ASP A 254 9.46 -13.43 9.78
CA ASP A 254 10.29 -12.83 8.73
C ASP A 254 11.69 -12.51 9.27
N PRO A 255 12.75 -12.90 8.55
CA PRO A 255 14.11 -12.65 8.98
C PRO A 255 14.40 -11.14 9.01
N PRO A 256 15.46 -10.70 9.70
CA PRO A 256 15.92 -9.33 9.54
C PRO A 256 16.34 -9.05 8.09
N ALA A 257 16.00 -7.88 7.57
CA ALA A 257 16.45 -7.47 6.24
C ALA A 257 17.96 -7.23 6.27
N ALA A 258 18.68 -7.87 5.34
CA ALA A 258 20.11 -7.66 5.14
C ALA A 258 20.43 -6.51 4.17
N ASP A 259 19.41 -5.89 3.56
CA ASP A 259 19.55 -4.86 2.52
C ASP A 259 18.63 -3.66 2.75
N ALA A 260 18.90 -2.57 2.04
CA ALA A 260 18.20 -1.29 2.14
C ALA A 260 16.94 -1.20 1.26
N ARG A 261 16.36 -2.34 0.84
CA ARG A 261 15.19 -2.35 -0.05
C ARG A 261 13.94 -1.85 0.67
N VAL A 262 12.99 -1.33 -0.11
CA VAL A 262 11.63 -1.03 0.36
C VAL A 262 11.01 -2.34 0.87
N PHE A 263 10.49 -2.33 2.10
CA PHE A 263 9.90 -3.51 2.70
C PHE A 263 8.40 -3.33 2.91
N VAL A 264 7.61 -4.19 2.26
CA VAL A 264 6.16 -4.17 2.31
C VAL A 264 5.64 -5.29 3.20
N THR A 265 5.10 -4.87 4.34
CA THR A 265 4.32 -5.73 5.22
C THR A 265 2.96 -5.97 4.58
N GLN A 266 2.78 -7.12 3.95
CA GLN A 266 1.48 -7.53 3.42
C GLN A 266 0.55 -7.95 4.58
N ALA A 267 -0.05 -6.99 5.27
CA ALA A 267 -0.95 -7.22 6.39
C ALA A 267 -2.39 -7.48 5.90
N VAL A 268 -2.54 -8.48 5.03
CA VAL A 268 -3.81 -8.86 4.41
C VAL A 268 -4.10 -10.35 4.63
N LEU A 269 -5.36 -10.67 4.94
CA LEU A 269 -5.79 -12.06 5.04
C LEU A 269 -6.10 -12.61 3.65
N THR A 270 -5.65 -13.84 3.39
CA THR A 270 -5.99 -14.57 2.18
C THR A 270 -7.09 -15.56 2.49
N PRO A 271 -8.31 -15.39 1.94
CA PRO A 271 -9.33 -16.42 2.07
C PRO A 271 -8.86 -17.68 1.34
N ASP A 272 -8.96 -18.84 2.00
CA ASP A 272 -8.61 -20.10 1.34
C ASP A 272 -9.62 -20.40 0.20
N SER A 273 -9.17 -21.14 -0.82
CA SER A 273 -10.01 -21.43 -2.00
C SER A 273 -11.30 -22.17 -1.65
N LYS A 274 -11.33 -22.92 -0.54
CA LYS A 274 -12.53 -23.60 -0.03
C LYS A 274 -13.47 -22.61 0.68
N THR A 275 -12.98 -21.57 1.32
CA THR A 275 -13.71 -20.48 1.97
C THR A 275 -14.34 -19.56 0.92
N VAL A 276 -13.63 -19.25 -0.17
CA VAL A 276 -14.21 -18.53 -1.32
C VAL A 276 -15.32 -19.37 -1.99
N THR A 277 -15.08 -20.67 -2.20
CA THR A 277 -16.06 -21.57 -2.83
C THR A 277 -17.24 -21.92 -1.90
N ARG A 278 -17.01 -22.06 -0.59
CA ARG A 278 -18.04 -22.35 0.42
C ARG A 278 -18.87 -21.11 0.72
N GLY A 279 -18.28 -19.92 0.79
CA GLY A 279 -19.02 -18.67 0.90
C GLY A 279 -19.97 -18.45 -0.29
N LEU A 280 -19.56 -18.89 -1.50
CA LEU A 280 -20.38 -18.83 -2.73
C LEU A 280 -21.60 -19.77 -2.62
N LEU A 281 -21.43 -20.90 -1.92
CA LEU A 281 -22.45 -21.93 -1.74
C LEU A 281 -23.34 -21.75 -0.50
N THR A 282 -22.92 -20.95 0.49
CA THR A 282 -23.65 -20.76 1.76
C THR A 282 -24.30 -19.38 1.93
N CYS A 283 -24.34 -18.54 0.89
CA CYS A 283 -24.94 -17.19 0.94
C CYS A 283 -24.39 -16.29 2.08
N GLY A 284 -23.11 -16.41 2.45
CA GLY A 284 -22.43 -15.44 3.33
C GLY A 284 -22.51 -15.68 4.86
N ILE A 285 -22.71 -16.93 5.29
CA ILE A 285 -22.82 -17.30 6.74
C ILE A 285 -21.46 -17.21 7.50
N GLU A 286 -20.32 -17.23 6.81
CA GLU A 286 -18.96 -16.97 7.33
C GLU A 286 -18.32 -15.83 6.50
N PRO A 287 -17.28 -15.08 6.96
CA PRO A 287 -17.05 -13.69 6.55
C PRO A 287 -17.22 -13.53 5.04
N GLY A 288 -18.28 -12.84 4.60
CA GLY A 288 -18.72 -12.91 3.21
C GLY A 288 -18.01 -11.95 2.26
N SER A 289 -16.87 -11.36 2.67
CA SER A 289 -16.15 -10.35 1.90
C SER A 289 -14.73 -10.10 2.42
N VAL A 290 -13.87 -9.54 1.56
CA VAL A 290 -12.55 -9.00 1.97
C VAL A 290 -12.72 -7.91 3.03
N ARG A 291 -13.77 -7.08 2.91
CA ARG A 291 -14.11 -6.04 3.90
C ARG A 291 -14.33 -6.62 5.31
N ALA A 292 -15.04 -7.75 5.41
CA ALA A 292 -15.28 -8.40 6.70
C ALA A 292 -13.98 -8.97 7.30
N LEU A 293 -13.08 -9.49 6.46
CA LEU A 293 -11.75 -9.93 6.89
C LEU A 293 -10.92 -8.75 7.42
N ALA A 294 -10.85 -7.65 6.67
CA ALA A 294 -10.16 -6.42 7.07
C ALA A 294 -10.68 -5.88 8.42
N LYS A 295 -12.01 -5.80 8.58
CA LYS A 295 -12.64 -5.37 9.86
C LYS A 295 -12.24 -6.25 11.04
N ARG A 296 -11.99 -7.55 10.80
CA ARG A 296 -11.60 -8.51 11.84
C ARG A 296 -10.12 -8.43 12.19
N CYS A 297 -9.24 -8.14 11.23
CA CYS A 297 -7.79 -8.26 11.41
C CYS A 297 -7.05 -6.93 11.55
N ASN A 298 -7.50 -5.85 10.90
CA ASN A 298 -6.73 -4.61 10.75
C ASN A 298 -6.23 -4.07 12.08
N ARG A 299 -7.12 -3.94 13.09
CA ARG A 299 -6.75 -3.43 14.42
C ARG A 299 -5.57 -4.20 15.02
N ARG A 300 -5.63 -5.53 15.02
CA ARG A 300 -4.57 -6.37 15.60
C ARG A 300 -3.26 -6.30 14.82
N LEU A 301 -3.35 -6.15 13.50
CA LEU A 301 -2.18 -6.01 12.63
C LEU A 301 -1.50 -4.65 12.82
N VAL A 302 -2.28 -3.58 12.95
CA VAL A 302 -1.77 -2.23 13.23
C VAL A 302 -1.20 -2.13 14.64
N GLU A 303 -1.86 -2.72 15.65
CA GLU A 303 -1.32 -2.80 17.03
C GLU A 303 0.02 -3.54 17.07
N TRP A 304 0.13 -4.67 16.37
CA TRP A 304 1.39 -5.40 16.24
C TRP A 304 2.48 -4.56 15.55
N PHE A 305 2.13 -3.89 14.45
CA PHE A 305 3.05 -3.03 13.71
C PHE A 305 3.53 -1.85 14.55
N TRP A 306 2.63 -1.23 15.33
CA TRP A 306 2.95 -0.18 16.30
C TRP A 306 3.92 -0.70 17.36
N GLN A 307 3.58 -1.78 18.07
CA GLN A 307 4.40 -2.34 19.16
C GLN A 307 5.82 -2.68 18.70
N ARG A 308 5.95 -3.19 17.47
CA ARG A 308 7.25 -3.50 16.85
C ARG A 308 8.09 -2.27 16.54
N ASN A 309 7.46 -1.14 16.26
CA ASN A 309 8.12 0.07 15.74
C ASN A 309 8.19 1.22 16.76
N SER A 310 7.47 1.16 17.88
CA SER A 310 7.39 2.24 18.87
C SER A 310 8.39 2.11 20.03
N THR A 311 9.06 0.97 20.20
CA THR A 311 9.99 0.72 21.31
C THR A 311 11.45 0.90 20.91
N SER A 312 12.26 1.44 21.82
CA SER A 312 13.67 1.83 21.59
C SER A 312 14.68 0.69 21.65
N GLY A 313 14.24 -0.54 21.94
CA GLY A 313 15.08 -1.73 22.01
C GLY A 313 15.03 -2.50 20.70
N GLU A 314 16.21 -2.83 20.16
CA GLU A 314 16.48 -3.70 19.01
C GLU A 314 15.27 -4.43 18.40
N CYS A 315 14.65 -3.81 17.40
CA CYS A 315 13.94 -4.56 16.38
C CYS A 315 14.61 -4.31 15.03
N ALA A 316 15.94 -4.48 14.96
CA ALA A 316 16.62 -4.50 13.66
C ALA A 316 15.98 -5.62 12.81
N GLY A 317 15.28 -5.26 11.73
CA GLY A 317 14.64 -6.23 10.85
C GLY A 317 13.49 -5.69 10.00
N GLU A 318 12.84 -6.61 9.28
CA GLU A 318 11.72 -6.36 8.37
C GLU A 318 10.49 -5.76 9.08
N HIS A 319 9.56 -5.18 8.30
CA HIS A 319 8.32 -4.51 8.77
C HIS A 319 8.48 -3.12 9.41
N ARG A 320 9.35 -2.28 8.83
CA ARG A 320 9.60 -0.91 9.31
C ARG A 320 9.33 0.18 8.27
N ASN A 321 8.61 -0.15 7.21
CA ASN A 321 8.45 0.73 6.05
C ASN A 321 6.99 0.77 5.62
N VAL A 322 6.57 -0.02 4.62
CA VAL A 322 5.18 -0.01 4.17
C VAL A 322 4.34 -0.99 4.98
N LEU A 323 3.23 -0.51 5.56
CA LEU A 323 2.15 -1.33 6.10
C LEU A 323 1.01 -1.37 5.09
N MET A 324 0.90 -2.47 4.34
CA MET A 324 -0.12 -2.62 3.30
C MET A 324 -1.37 -3.33 3.85
N LEU A 325 -2.54 -2.72 3.66
CA LEU A 325 -3.82 -3.18 4.21
C LEU A 325 -4.93 -3.21 3.14
N ASP A 326 -5.96 -4.00 3.42
CA ASP A 326 -7.28 -3.83 2.81
C ASP A 326 -8.11 -2.87 3.67
N TYR A 327 -8.85 -1.93 3.06
CA TYR A 327 -9.74 -0.99 3.75
C TYR A 327 -9.11 -0.28 4.98
N PRO A 328 -7.98 0.44 4.83
CA PRO A 328 -7.27 1.08 5.95
C PRO A 328 -8.12 2.11 6.70
N GLU A 329 -9.14 2.68 6.06
CA GLU A 329 -10.05 3.67 6.64
C GLU A 329 -11.02 3.12 7.69
N MET A 330 -11.19 1.79 7.77
CA MET A 330 -12.09 1.18 8.75
C MET A 330 -11.47 1.02 10.14
N CYS A 331 -10.21 1.44 10.32
CA CYS A 331 -9.42 1.18 11.50
C CYS A 331 -9.09 2.50 12.23
N ASP A 332 -10.01 2.93 13.10
CA ASP A 332 -9.68 3.91 14.14
C ASP A 332 -8.84 3.22 15.20
N MET A 333 -7.67 3.79 15.45
CA MET A 333 -6.68 3.29 16.38
C MET A 333 -6.61 4.17 17.61
N GLU A 334 -6.41 3.53 18.75
CA GLU A 334 -5.90 4.16 19.96
C GLU A 334 -4.66 3.38 20.38
N VAL A 335 -3.50 4.02 20.27
CA VAL A 335 -2.23 3.47 20.72
C VAL A 335 -1.74 4.28 21.92
N SER A 336 -1.26 3.58 22.95
CA SER A 336 -0.84 4.19 24.21
C SER A 336 0.61 3.86 24.54
N TRP A 337 1.24 4.73 25.32
CA TRP A 337 2.56 4.58 25.91
C TRP A 337 2.57 5.21 27.30
N ASP A 338 3.68 5.09 28.02
CA ASP A 338 3.80 5.71 29.33
C ASP A 338 3.79 7.25 29.21
N GLY A 339 2.74 7.90 29.76
CA GLY A 339 2.54 9.35 29.62
C GLY A 339 1.61 9.79 28.48
N GLY A 340 0.92 8.87 27.80
CA GLY A 340 -0.35 9.17 27.10
C GLY A 340 -0.66 8.30 25.89
N SER A 341 -1.49 8.82 24.98
CA SER A 341 -2.01 8.08 23.84
C SER A 341 -2.14 8.93 22.59
N LEU A 342 -2.22 8.26 21.44
CA LEU A 342 -2.60 8.79 20.14
C LEU A 342 -3.86 8.06 19.70
N ARG A 343 -4.92 8.82 19.45
CA ARG A 343 -6.15 8.32 18.83
C ARG A 343 -6.27 8.91 17.43
N GLY A 344 -6.40 8.07 16.42
CA GLY A 344 -6.44 8.51 15.03
C GLY A 344 -6.53 7.36 14.04
N SER A 345 -6.33 7.68 12.77
CA SER A 345 -6.27 6.72 11.68
C SER A 345 -4.97 5.90 11.71
N VAL A 346 -4.92 4.83 10.89
CA VAL A 346 -3.65 4.13 10.62
C VAL A 346 -2.59 5.02 9.97
N VAL A 347 -2.98 6.06 9.23
CA VAL A 347 -2.04 7.06 8.69
C VAL A 347 -1.40 7.82 9.84
N ASP A 348 -2.19 8.29 10.81
CA ASP A 348 -1.68 9.00 11.99
C ASP A 348 -0.68 8.15 12.78
N VAL A 349 -0.97 6.86 12.94
CA VAL A 349 -0.05 5.90 13.57
C VAL A 349 1.27 5.82 12.82
N CYS A 350 1.25 5.66 11.48
CA CYS A 350 2.46 5.58 10.67
C CYS A 350 3.25 6.90 10.64
N VAL A 351 2.58 8.04 10.53
CA VAL A 351 3.23 9.37 10.60
C VAL A 351 3.91 9.55 11.96
N TYR A 352 3.22 9.21 13.05
CA TYR A 352 3.77 9.33 14.39
C TYR A 352 4.98 8.40 14.61
N LEU A 353 4.96 7.18 14.05
CA LEU A 353 6.12 6.29 14.06
C LEU A 353 7.36 6.88 13.37
N ASN A 354 7.19 7.69 12.31
CA ASN A 354 8.32 8.40 11.71
C ASN A 354 8.93 9.41 12.70
N LEU A 355 8.10 10.19 13.41
CA LEU A 355 8.54 11.19 14.38
C LEU A 355 9.33 10.56 15.54
N LEU A 356 8.87 9.40 16.03
CA LEU A 356 9.56 8.66 17.10
C LEU A 356 10.92 8.11 16.65
N ARG A 357 11.07 7.80 15.37
CA ARG A 357 12.31 7.23 14.79
C ARG A 357 13.30 8.29 14.32
N ALA A 358 12.81 9.47 13.98
CA ALA A 358 13.61 10.61 13.53
C ALA A 358 14.30 11.37 14.67
N SER A 359 13.74 11.32 15.88
CA SER A 359 14.28 12.04 17.03
C SER A 359 15.66 11.50 17.43
N PRO A 360 16.70 12.35 17.58
CA PRO A 360 18.03 11.90 17.97
C PRO A 360 17.98 11.10 19.29
N THR A 361 18.76 10.03 19.35
CA THR A 361 19.09 9.33 20.61
C THR A 361 19.91 10.20 21.53
#